data_AF-A0A6A4P853-F1
#
_entry.id   AF-A0A6A4P853-F1
#
_cell.length_a   1.000
_cell.length_b   1.000
_cell.length_c   1.000
_cell.angle_alpha   90.00
_cell.angle_beta   90.00
_cell.angle_gamma   90.00
#
_symmetry.space_group_name_H-M   'P 1'
#
loop_
_entity.id
_entity.type
_entity.pdbx_description
1 polymer ?
#
loop_
_entity_poly.entity_id
_entity_poly.type
_entity_poly.pdbx_seq_one_letter_code
_entity_poly.pdbx_strand_id
1 'polypeptide(L)'
;MILNNENSLGKSRKYLKRTKYLPDLMGDSLESYPRRVFIDVGLSEKDGGSGTDWFPKNYPTRNKNFEIYKIETVTGVSSGKEVPQIEMSDWLRKNVKEEEYVVMKSEAEVVEEMIRSKAIMLVDELFMECKPHSVTKHSGDNVKEGNITRSRRAYWECLALYGKLRDEGVAVHQWWG
;
A
#
# COMPACT_ATOMS: atom_id res chain seq x y z
N MET A 1 54.91 3.65 -10.65
CA MET A 1 53.96 3.82 -11.78
C MET A 1 53.94 2.50 -12.52
N ILE A 2 52.87 1.72 -12.56
CA ILE A 2 51.46 2.05 -12.78
C ILE A 2 50.57 1.26 -11.81
N LEU A 3 49.58 1.94 -11.22
CA LEU A 3 48.44 1.37 -10.50
C LEU A 3 47.35 1.03 -11.53
N ASN A 4 46.70 -0.13 -11.42
CA ASN A 4 45.39 -0.47 -12.03
C ASN A 4 44.86 -1.69 -11.24
N ASN A 5 44.14 -1.50 -10.14
CA ASN A 5 42.70 -1.26 -9.98
C ASN A 5 41.77 -2.40 -10.46
N GLU A 6 41.14 -3.00 -9.46
CA GLU A 6 39.80 -3.60 -9.39
C GLU A 6 39.26 -4.47 -10.52
N ASN A 7 39.04 -5.74 -10.19
CA ASN A 7 37.84 -6.46 -10.57
C ASN A 7 37.45 -7.47 -9.48
N SER A 8 36.99 -6.97 -8.34
CA SER A 8 36.24 -7.79 -7.38
C SER A 8 34.81 -7.97 -7.88
N LEU A 9 34.62 -8.77 -8.93
CA LEU A 9 33.32 -9.23 -9.40
C LEU A 9 32.78 -10.35 -8.48
N GLY A 10 32.90 -10.14 -7.16
CA GLY A 10 32.70 -11.13 -6.12
C GLY A 10 31.48 -10.83 -5.26
N LYS A 11 30.34 -11.42 -5.61
CA LYS A 11 29.27 -11.84 -4.67
C LYS A 11 28.61 -10.73 -3.82
N SER A 12 27.85 -9.83 -4.43
CA SER A 12 26.77 -9.11 -3.70
C SER A 12 25.37 -9.56 -4.12
N ARG A 13 25.12 -10.87 -4.12
CA ARG A 13 23.75 -11.44 -4.10
C ARG A 13 23.28 -11.82 -2.69
N LYS A 14 24.14 -11.64 -1.67
CA LYS A 14 23.89 -12.08 -0.28
C LYS A 14 23.09 -11.11 0.59
N TYR A 15 22.67 -9.95 0.07
CA TYR A 15 21.94 -8.93 0.83
C TYR A 15 20.62 -8.48 0.21
N LEU A 16 20.02 -9.24 -0.71
CA LEU A 16 18.58 -9.12 -0.93
C LEU A 16 17.88 -9.72 0.29
N LYS A 17 17.87 -8.99 1.40
CA LYS A 17 17.08 -9.31 2.58
C LYS A 17 15.63 -9.31 2.12
N ARG A 18 15.04 -10.50 2.01
CA ARG A 18 13.61 -10.70 1.74
C ARG A 18 12.82 -9.80 2.70
N THR A 19 11.85 -9.04 2.18
CA THR A 19 10.93 -8.24 2.99
C THR A 19 10.39 -9.10 4.12
N LYS A 20 10.51 -8.61 5.35
CA LYS A 20 9.94 -9.27 6.53
C LYS A 20 8.53 -8.72 6.73
N TYR A 21 7.58 -9.63 6.94
CA TYR A 21 6.19 -9.32 7.21
C TYR A 21 5.94 -9.29 8.70
N LEU A 22 4.88 -8.63 9.16
CA LEU A 22 4.58 -8.49 10.58
C LEU A 22 4.55 -9.85 11.33
N PRO A 23 3.91 -10.92 10.80
CA PRO A 23 3.89 -12.22 11.49
C PRO A 23 5.28 -12.86 11.60
N ASP A 24 6.20 -12.54 10.70
CA ASP A 24 7.58 -13.06 10.74
C ASP A 24 8.44 -12.31 11.76
N LEU A 25 8.15 -11.03 11.98
CA LEU A 25 8.85 -10.21 12.97
C LEU A 25 8.40 -10.55 14.39
N MET A 26 7.11 -10.80 14.58
CA MET A 26 6.53 -11.13 15.89
C MET A 26 6.62 -12.63 16.24
N GLY A 27 6.91 -13.49 15.26
CA GLY A 27 6.82 -14.94 15.44
C GLY A 27 5.39 -15.42 15.66
N ASP A 28 4.41 -14.66 15.18
CA ASP A 28 2.98 -14.92 15.38
C ASP A 28 2.51 -16.02 14.40
N SER A 29 1.84 -17.06 14.93
CA SER A 29 1.28 -18.16 14.14
C SER A 29 0.00 -17.78 13.40
N LEU A 30 -0.56 -16.61 13.72
CA LEU A 30 -1.87 -16.10 13.34
C LEU A 30 -3.03 -16.92 13.91
N GLU A 31 -2.84 -17.91 14.76
CA GLU A 31 -3.91 -18.84 15.19
C GLU A 31 -4.90 -18.24 16.18
N SER A 32 -4.46 -17.31 17.02
CA SER A 32 -5.28 -16.66 18.04
C SER A 32 -6.39 -15.79 17.45
N TYR A 33 -6.22 -15.31 16.23
CA TYR A 33 -7.18 -14.43 15.58
C TYR A 33 -8.41 -15.23 15.12
N PRO A 34 -9.64 -14.79 15.47
CA PRO A 34 -10.87 -15.44 15.03
C PRO A 34 -11.04 -15.36 13.50
N ARG A 35 -10.56 -14.27 12.89
CA ARG A 35 -10.60 -14.03 11.45
C ARG A 35 -9.33 -13.34 10.97
N ARG A 36 -8.97 -13.61 9.71
CA ARG A 36 -7.83 -13.00 9.01
C ARG A 36 -8.36 -12.45 7.69
N VAL A 37 -8.07 -11.18 7.41
CA VAL A 37 -8.65 -10.46 6.28
C VAL A 37 -7.54 -9.84 5.45
N PHE A 38 -7.65 -9.98 4.14
CA PHE A 38 -6.87 -9.20 3.20
C PHE A 38 -7.79 -8.27 2.39
N ILE A 39 -7.46 -6.98 2.38
CA ILE A 39 -8.24 -5.96 1.68
C ILE A 39 -7.37 -5.31 0.62
N ASP A 40 -7.71 -5.46 -0.65
CA ASP A 40 -7.09 -4.76 -1.77
C ASP A 40 -7.98 -3.59 -2.19
N VAL A 41 -7.55 -2.37 -1.85
CA VAL A 41 -8.24 -1.14 -2.20
C VAL A 41 -7.45 -0.42 -3.27
N GLY A 42 -8.07 -0.23 -4.42
CA GLY A 42 -7.44 0.47 -5.52
C GLY A 42 -8.39 0.77 -6.65
N LEU A 43 -7.90 1.54 -7.61
CA LEU A 43 -8.60 1.76 -8.86
C LEU A 43 -8.51 0.50 -9.72
N SER A 44 -9.54 0.23 -10.52
CA SER A 44 -9.55 -0.85 -11.50
C SER A 44 -8.51 -0.54 -12.60
N GLU A 45 -7.22 -0.76 -12.33
CA GLU A 45 -6.19 -0.66 -13.36
C GLU A 45 -6.11 -1.98 -14.13
N LYS A 46 -6.21 -1.87 -15.46
CA LYS A 46 -6.14 -3.01 -16.38
C LYS A 46 -4.74 -3.58 -16.55
N ASP A 47 -3.68 -2.91 -16.10
CA ASP A 47 -2.31 -3.34 -16.30
C ASP A 47 -1.42 -2.99 -15.08
N GLY A 48 -1.21 -3.95 -14.19
CA GLY A 48 -0.36 -3.84 -13.01
C GLY A 48 -0.91 -4.74 -11.91
N GLY A 49 -0.22 -5.86 -11.64
CA GLY A 49 -0.73 -7.01 -10.88
C GLY A 49 -1.63 -6.63 -9.71
N SER A 50 -2.92 -6.95 -9.82
CA SER A 50 -3.92 -6.77 -8.76
C SER A 50 -3.33 -7.30 -7.45
N GLY A 51 -3.39 -6.54 -6.35
CA GLY A 51 -2.83 -6.95 -5.06
C GLY A 51 -3.37 -8.32 -4.63
N THR A 52 -4.60 -8.63 -5.05
CA THR A 52 -5.25 -9.95 -4.96
C THR A 52 -4.45 -11.12 -5.55
N ASP A 53 -3.69 -10.92 -6.65
CA ASP A 53 -2.88 -11.98 -7.27
C ASP A 53 -1.52 -12.13 -6.60
N TRP A 54 -0.98 -11.04 -6.07
CA TRP A 54 0.29 -11.02 -5.37
C TRP A 54 0.17 -11.66 -3.97
N PHE A 55 -0.91 -11.37 -3.25
CA PHE A 55 -1.11 -11.79 -1.87
C PHE A 55 -0.95 -13.30 -1.65
N PRO A 56 -1.71 -14.18 -2.35
CA PRO A 56 -1.59 -15.63 -2.16
C PRO A 56 -0.22 -16.20 -2.58
N LYS A 57 0.55 -15.48 -3.41
CA LYS A 57 1.85 -15.92 -3.92
C LYS A 57 3.01 -15.50 -3.02
N ASN A 58 2.88 -14.38 -2.29
CA ASN A 58 4.01 -13.72 -1.65
C ASN A 58 3.84 -13.52 -0.14
N TYR A 59 2.61 -13.30 0.33
CA TYR A 59 2.36 -13.05 1.74
C TYR A 59 2.42 -14.36 2.57
N PRO A 60 3.09 -14.38 3.74
CA PRO A 60 3.25 -15.58 4.55
C PRO A 60 1.97 -15.89 5.33
N THR A 61 1.01 -16.54 4.69
CA THR A 61 -0.28 -16.91 5.31
C THR A 61 -0.19 -18.01 6.37
N ARG A 62 0.95 -18.70 6.47
CA ARG A 62 1.17 -19.84 7.40
C ARG A 62 0.11 -20.94 7.27
N ASN A 63 -0.33 -21.21 6.03
CA ASN A 63 -1.43 -22.15 5.73
C ASN A 63 -2.76 -21.80 6.42
N LYS A 64 -2.96 -20.53 6.81
CA LYS A 64 -4.23 -20.04 7.33
C LYS A 64 -5.07 -19.45 6.20
N ASN A 65 -6.39 -19.56 6.36
CA ASN A 65 -7.34 -18.97 5.43
C ASN A 65 -7.45 -17.47 5.70
N PHE A 66 -7.45 -16.70 4.61
CA PHE A 66 -7.72 -15.27 4.61
C PHE A 66 -8.98 -15.01 3.78
N GLU A 67 -9.88 -14.20 4.32
CA GLU A 67 -10.98 -13.62 3.54
C GLU A 67 -10.44 -12.45 2.72
N ILE A 68 -10.64 -12.50 1.40
CA ILE A 68 -10.09 -11.52 0.47
C ILE A 68 -11.20 -10.61 -0.03
N TYR A 69 -11.06 -9.31 0.20
CA TYR A 69 -11.95 -8.27 -0.31
C TYR A 69 -11.21 -7.41 -1.33
N LYS A 70 -11.82 -7.23 -2.50
CA LYS A 70 -11.38 -6.26 -3.50
C LYS A 70 -12.37 -5.11 -3.54
N ILE A 71 -11.92 -3.91 -3.21
CA ILE A 71 -12.76 -2.71 -3.14
C ILE A 71 -12.25 -1.72 -4.16
N GLU A 72 -13.09 -1.41 -5.14
CA GLU A 72 -12.78 -0.45 -6.17
C GLU A 72 -13.20 0.95 -5.72
N THR A 73 -12.24 1.88 -5.66
CA THR A 73 -12.54 3.28 -5.36
C THR A 73 -12.98 3.99 -6.63
N VAL A 74 -14.22 4.49 -6.68
CA VAL A 74 -14.69 5.28 -7.83
C VAL A 74 -14.35 6.75 -7.60
N THR A 75 -13.14 7.17 -7.99
CA THR A 75 -12.81 8.60 -8.01
C THR A 75 -13.39 9.22 -9.28
N GLY A 76 -14.61 9.75 -9.20
CA GLY A 76 -15.25 10.41 -10.33
C GLY A 76 -16.28 11.43 -9.87
N VAL A 77 -15.86 12.70 -9.75
CA VAL A 77 -16.78 13.83 -9.90
C VAL A 77 -17.20 13.85 -11.38
N SER A 78 -18.20 13.05 -11.73
CA SER A 78 -18.94 13.21 -12.99
C SER A 78 -20.29 12.52 -12.91
N SER A 79 -21.34 13.30 -13.16
CA SER A 79 -22.77 12.97 -13.13
C SER A 79 -23.39 13.12 -11.75
N GLY A 80 -24.22 14.16 -11.59
CA GLY A 80 -25.01 14.48 -10.41
C GLY A 80 -26.04 13.40 -10.07
N LYS A 81 -25.55 12.25 -9.59
CA LYS A 81 -26.30 11.24 -8.87
C LYS A 81 -25.52 10.93 -7.60
N GLU A 82 -26.15 11.22 -6.47
CA GLU A 82 -25.75 10.76 -5.14
C GLU A 82 -25.77 9.22 -5.13
N VAL A 83 -24.68 8.60 -5.55
CA VAL A 83 -24.39 7.22 -5.18
C VAL A 83 -23.72 7.32 -3.81
N PRO A 84 -24.17 6.60 -2.78
CA PRO A 84 -23.52 6.62 -1.48
C PRO A 84 -22.06 6.19 -1.65
N GLN A 85 -21.14 7.15 -1.61
CA GLN A 85 -19.72 6.89 -1.51
C GLN A 85 -19.51 6.30 -0.13
N ILE A 86 -19.35 4.98 -0.05
CA ILE A 86 -18.94 4.37 1.21
C ILE A 86 -17.47 4.71 1.36
N GLU A 87 -17.17 5.69 2.21
CA GLU A 87 -15.81 6.00 2.64
C GLU A 87 -15.17 4.72 3.20
N MET A 88 -13.88 4.51 2.90
CA MET A 88 -13.20 3.27 3.26
C MET A 88 -13.19 3.07 4.79
N SER A 89 -13.09 4.17 5.55
CA SER A 89 -13.24 4.16 7.00
C SER A 89 -14.56 3.57 7.48
N ASP A 90 -15.69 3.96 6.89
CA ASP A 90 -17.02 3.43 7.24
C ASP A 90 -17.12 1.95 6.90
N TRP A 91 -16.55 1.54 5.76
CA TRP A 91 -16.50 0.14 5.39
C TRP A 91 -15.70 -0.69 6.41
N LEU A 92 -14.51 -0.22 6.82
CA LEU A 92 -13.70 -0.92 7.83
C LEU A 92 -14.47 -1.07 9.13
N ARG A 93 -15.04 0.02 9.65
CA ARG A 93 -15.80 0.02 10.91
C ARG A 93 -17.00 -0.93 10.90
N LYS A 94 -17.61 -1.13 9.74
CA LYS A 94 -18.78 -2.00 9.58
C LYS A 94 -18.40 -3.47 9.39
N ASN A 95 -17.25 -3.75 8.79
CA ASN A 95 -16.90 -5.08 8.31
C ASN A 95 -15.72 -5.73 9.03
N VAL A 96 -14.97 -5.00 9.85
CA VAL A 96 -13.77 -5.47 10.56
C VAL A 96 -13.91 -5.18 12.05
N LYS A 97 -13.37 -6.06 12.89
CA LYS A 97 -13.29 -5.88 14.34
C LYS A 97 -11.84 -5.82 14.82
N GLU A 98 -11.62 -5.20 15.97
CA GLU A 98 -10.29 -5.00 16.56
C GLU A 98 -9.55 -6.32 16.86
N GLU A 99 -10.28 -7.40 17.14
CA GLU A 99 -9.68 -8.71 17.40
C GLU A 99 -9.26 -9.50 16.15
N GLU A 100 -9.47 -8.96 14.95
CA GLU A 100 -9.19 -9.64 13.67
C GLU A 100 -7.85 -9.20 13.10
N TYR A 101 -7.15 -10.12 12.42
CA TYR A 101 -5.87 -9.78 11.78
C TYR A 101 -6.10 -9.23 10.37
N VAL A 102 -5.80 -7.96 10.15
CA VAL A 102 -6.09 -7.25 8.89
C VAL A 102 -4.82 -6.81 8.19
N VAL A 103 -4.67 -7.34 6.98
CA VAL A 103 -3.67 -6.90 6.02
C VAL A 103 -4.37 -6.08 4.94
N MET A 104 -3.85 -4.90 4.64
CA MET A 104 -4.48 -4.03 3.65
C MET A 104 -3.45 -3.56 2.63
N LYS A 105 -3.86 -3.46 1.35
CA LYS A 105 -3.15 -2.72 0.32
C LYS A 105 -4.01 -1.53 -0.08
N SER A 106 -3.44 -0.33 -0.11
CA SER A 106 -4.20 0.88 -0.48
C SER A 106 -3.33 2.02 -1.01
N GLU A 107 -3.94 2.92 -1.78
CA GLU A 107 -3.33 4.18 -2.23
C GLU A 107 -3.30 5.21 -1.09
N ALA A 108 -2.29 6.07 -1.08
CA ALA A 108 -2.07 7.06 -0.03
C ALA A 108 -3.26 8.01 0.22
N GLU A 109 -4.08 8.31 -0.79
CA GLU A 109 -5.30 9.15 -0.69
C GLU A 109 -6.34 8.53 0.25
N VAL A 110 -6.57 7.22 0.10
CA VAL A 110 -7.49 6.48 0.97
C VAL A 110 -6.90 6.36 2.37
N VAL A 111 -5.58 6.16 2.47
CA VAL A 111 -4.89 6.04 3.76
C VAL A 111 -4.96 7.34 4.56
N GLU A 112 -4.79 8.49 3.92
CA GLU A 112 -4.92 9.81 4.57
C GLU A 112 -6.31 10.01 5.17
N GLU A 113 -7.36 9.59 4.47
CA GLU A 113 -8.73 9.58 4.98
C GLU A 113 -8.84 8.70 6.23
N MET A 114 -8.37 7.46 6.17
CA MET A 114 -8.46 6.51 7.28
C MET A 114 -7.66 6.95 8.53
N ILE A 115 -6.55 7.65 8.35
CA ILE A 115 -5.80 8.27 9.47
C ILE A 115 -6.67 9.36 10.12
N ARG A 116 -7.25 10.26 9.31
CA ARG A 116 -8.09 11.36 9.81
C ARG A 116 -9.31 10.86 10.56
N SER A 117 -9.96 9.80 10.05
CA SER A 117 -11.14 9.19 10.67
C SER A 117 -10.79 8.18 11.77
N LYS A 118 -9.50 7.93 12.05
CA LYS A 118 -9.01 6.92 13.01
C LYS A 118 -9.46 5.49 12.69
N ALA A 119 -9.91 5.19 11.47
CA ALA A 119 -10.24 3.83 11.07
C ALA A 119 -8.98 2.99 10.80
N ILE A 120 -7.84 3.63 10.54
CA ILE A 120 -6.57 2.95 10.25
C ILE A 120 -6.08 2.03 11.38
N MET A 121 -6.53 2.25 12.62
CA MET A 121 -6.20 1.39 13.77
C MET A 121 -6.78 -0.04 13.66
N LEU A 122 -7.71 -0.27 12.73
CA LEU A 122 -8.25 -1.59 12.41
C LEU A 122 -7.36 -2.38 11.45
N VAL A 123 -6.21 -1.84 11.06
CA VAL A 123 -5.27 -2.45 10.12
C VAL A 123 -3.96 -2.76 10.85
N ASP A 124 -3.58 -4.03 10.90
CA ASP A 124 -2.32 -4.46 11.51
C ASP A 124 -1.12 -4.20 10.59
N GLU A 125 -1.26 -4.58 9.31
CA GLU A 125 -0.19 -4.49 8.31
C GLU A 125 -0.68 -3.87 7.01
N LEU A 126 -0.07 -2.73 6.62
CA LEU A 126 -0.46 -1.94 5.47
C LEU A 126 0.62 -1.94 4.39
N PHE A 127 0.24 -2.27 3.15
CA PHE A 127 1.02 -2.05 1.94
C PHE A 127 0.54 -0.78 1.24
N MET A 128 1.22 0.33 1.47
CA MET A 128 0.82 1.62 0.94
C MET A 128 1.49 1.91 -0.40
N GLU A 129 0.68 2.24 -1.40
CA GLU A 129 1.14 2.77 -2.68
C GLU A 129 1.09 4.30 -2.66
N CYS A 130 2.26 4.94 -2.77
CA CYS A 130 2.37 6.40 -2.84
C CYS A 130 3.23 6.77 -4.04
N LYS A 131 2.62 7.32 -5.09
CA LYS A 131 3.29 7.70 -6.34
C LYS A 131 3.78 9.16 -6.24
N PRO A 132 5.08 9.43 -6.00
CA PRO A 132 5.54 10.80 -5.90
C PRO A 132 5.57 11.51 -7.25
N HIS A 133 5.64 12.84 -7.24
CA HIS A 133 5.84 13.67 -8.41
C HIS A 133 7.20 13.34 -9.04
N SER A 134 7.19 12.72 -10.21
CA SER A 134 8.38 12.62 -11.06
C SER A 134 8.66 14.00 -11.64
N VAL A 135 9.62 14.74 -11.06
CA VAL A 135 10.15 15.95 -11.70
C VAL A 135 11.03 15.54 -12.88
N THR A 136 10.47 14.95 -13.93
CA THR A 136 11.13 14.90 -15.22
C THR A 136 10.89 16.25 -15.90
N LYS A 137 11.66 17.25 -15.49
CA LYS A 137 11.89 18.43 -16.33
C LYS A 137 12.71 17.98 -17.54
N HIS A 138 12.04 17.51 -18.58
CA HIS A 138 12.56 17.72 -19.93
C HIS A 138 11.80 18.91 -20.51
N SER A 139 12.53 20.02 -20.60
CA SER A 139 12.14 21.21 -21.33
C SER A 139 11.69 20.79 -22.73
N GLY A 140 10.42 21.01 -23.09
CA GLY A 140 10.04 20.95 -24.51
C GLY A 140 8.61 20.59 -24.88
N ASP A 141 7.76 20.05 -23.99
CA ASP A 141 6.43 19.60 -24.43
C ASP A 141 5.29 20.51 -23.98
N ASN A 142 4.58 21.04 -24.98
CA ASN A 142 3.34 21.79 -24.84
C ASN A 142 2.28 20.91 -24.19
N VAL A 143 2.11 21.03 -22.88
CA VAL A 143 1.06 20.33 -22.13
C VAL A 143 -0.28 20.93 -22.51
N LYS A 144 -1.07 20.15 -23.26
CA LYS A 144 -2.49 20.43 -23.49
C LYS A 144 -3.24 20.32 -22.16
N GLU A 145 -3.80 21.46 -21.74
CA GLU A 145 -4.83 21.58 -20.71
C GLU A 145 -5.98 20.60 -21.02
N GLY A 146 -6.22 19.62 -20.14
CA GLY A 146 -7.38 18.74 -20.30
C GLY A 146 -7.36 17.42 -19.53
N ASN A 147 -6.22 16.93 -19.06
CA ASN A 147 -6.18 15.84 -18.10
C ASN A 147 -5.89 16.41 -16.72
N ILE A 148 -6.84 16.30 -15.80
CA ILE A 148 -6.65 16.58 -14.37
C ILE A 148 -5.58 15.60 -13.89
N THR A 149 -4.32 15.99 -14.05
CA THR A 149 -3.19 15.28 -13.50
C THR A 149 -3.40 15.30 -11.99
N ARG A 150 -3.72 14.13 -11.41
CA ARG A 150 -3.78 13.95 -9.95
C ARG A 150 -2.59 14.68 -9.38
N SER A 151 -2.82 15.60 -8.44
CA SER A 151 -1.76 16.37 -7.80
C SER A 151 -0.77 15.38 -7.18
N ARG A 152 0.28 15.03 -7.92
CA ARG A 152 1.23 13.99 -7.50
C ARG A 152 1.96 14.51 -6.26
N ARG A 153 1.90 13.75 -5.15
CA ARG A 153 2.55 14.11 -3.88
C ARG A 153 4.05 14.27 -4.05
N ALA A 154 4.68 15.18 -3.32
CA ALA A 154 6.13 15.19 -3.25
C ALA A 154 6.65 13.96 -2.46
N TYR A 155 7.89 13.52 -2.72
CA TYR A 155 8.46 12.34 -2.07
C TYR A 155 8.45 12.44 -0.53
N TRP A 156 8.77 13.61 0.00
CA TRP A 156 8.74 13.89 1.44
C TRP A 156 7.34 13.82 2.05
N GLU A 157 6.28 14.10 1.29
CA GLU A 157 4.90 13.92 1.77
C GLU A 157 4.56 12.44 1.96
N CYS A 158 5.00 11.57 1.04
CA CYS A 158 4.89 10.12 1.22
C CYS A 158 5.66 9.65 2.47
N LEU A 159 6.90 10.13 2.67
CA LEU A 159 7.70 9.80 3.86
C LEU A 159 7.03 10.26 5.16
N ALA A 160 6.46 11.47 5.17
CA ALA A 160 5.72 11.98 6.31
C ALA A 160 4.48 11.12 6.61
N LEU A 161 3.79 10.63 5.57
CA LEU A 161 2.64 9.74 5.73
C LEU A 161 3.04 8.38 6.32
N TYR A 162 4.15 7.78 5.87
CA TYR A 162 4.71 6.57 6.52
C TYR A 162 5.03 6.79 7.99
N GLY A 163 5.57 7.97 8.35
CA GLY A 163 5.83 8.34 9.73
C GLY A 163 4.54 8.34 10.57
N LYS A 164 3.51 9.05 10.10
CA LYS A 164 2.21 9.12 10.79
C LYS A 164 1.58 7.74 11.02
N LEU A 165 1.65 6.85 10.04
CA LEU A 165 1.13 5.49 10.18
C LEU A 165 1.81 4.70 11.30
N ARG A 166 3.13 4.87 11.43
CA ARG A 166 3.91 4.23 12.50
C ARG A 166 3.58 4.82 13.86
N ASP A 167 3.31 6.12 13.92
CA ASP A 167 2.86 6.79 15.15
C ASP A 167 1.48 6.29 15.61
N GLU A 168 0.62 5.86 14.67
CA GLU A 168 -0.65 5.16 14.97
C GLU A 168 -0.47 3.66 15.28
N GLY A 169 0.76 3.14 15.27
CA GLY A 169 1.07 1.74 15.62
C GLY A 169 0.94 0.74 14.46
N VAL A 170 0.78 1.19 13.22
CA VAL A 170 0.53 0.32 12.05
C VAL A 170 1.85 -0.14 11.42
N ALA A 171 1.97 -1.44 11.14
CA ALA A 171 3.12 -1.97 10.41
C ALA A 171 2.99 -1.61 8.92
N VAL A 172 3.81 -0.69 8.42
CA VAL A 172 3.68 -0.18 7.05
C VAL A 172 4.84 -0.59 6.14
N HIS A 173 4.47 -1.09 4.96
CA HIS A 173 5.34 -1.46 3.85
C HIS A 173 5.09 -0.57 2.65
N GLN A 174 6.17 -0.21 1.95
CA GLN A 174 6.05 0.43 0.66
C GLN A 174 5.67 -0.58 -0.41
N TRP A 175 4.66 -0.24 -1.21
CA TRP A 175 4.26 -0.99 -2.40
C TRP A 175 4.91 -0.40 -3.65
N TRP A 176 5.45 -1.25 -4.53
CA TRP A 176 6.23 -0.84 -5.70
C TRP A 176 5.62 -1.18 -7.06
N GLY A 177 4.50 -1.93 -7.10
CA GLY A 177 3.91 -2.42 -8.36
C GLY A 177 4.63 -3.66 -8.89
#